data_AF-A0AAD5SWP7-F1
#
_entry.id   AF-A0AAD5SWP7-F1
#
_cell.length_a   1.000
_cell.length_b   1.000
_cell.length_c   1.000
_cell.angle_alpha   90.00
_cell.angle_beta   90.00
_cell.angle_gamma   90.00
#
_symmetry.space_group_name_H-M   'P 1'
#
loop_
_entity.id
_entity.type
_entity.pdbx_description
1 polymer ?
#
loop_
_entity_poly.entity_id
_entity_poly.type
_entity_poly.pdbx_seq_one_letter_code
_entity_poly.pdbx_strand_id
1 'polypeptide(L)'
;SSNWLRIGLYGGIHALQLLSAIVVLAGIADQARYGPSSICILYIQDYKQDSQNPGYYLFNANSSACSGIMGLSAASMLLALIIGAASLYYIIRAEFRAVRLIFGMAVIAIVETLISFLMAIVATIGINTTCGQFAGAGFSCSTIFSGGFFEQETSLTYPKTLGTINAAVAFSWICCLSWAAYAALEVLNWRNSV
;
A
#
# COMPACT_ATOMS: atom_id res chain seq x y z
N SER A 1 22.94 -22.57 17.87
CA SER A 1 22.64 -22.26 16.46
C SER A 1 21.22 -21.68 16.23
N SER A 2 20.40 -21.37 17.26
CA SER A 2 18.98 -20.97 17.08
C SER A 2 18.71 -19.46 16.92
N ASN A 3 19.58 -18.57 17.41
CA ASN A 3 19.33 -17.12 17.37
C ASN A 3 19.51 -16.53 15.96
N TRP A 4 20.50 -16.98 15.18
CA TRP A 4 20.71 -16.49 13.81
C TRP A 4 19.55 -16.81 12.87
N LEU A 5 18.93 -17.99 13.02
CA LEU A 5 17.74 -18.36 12.26
C LEU A 5 16.54 -17.45 12.63
N ARG A 6 16.38 -17.14 13.93
CA ARG A 6 15.35 -16.21 14.40
C ARG A 6 15.59 -14.79 13.90
N ILE A 7 16.83 -14.30 13.94
CA ILE A 7 17.20 -13.00 13.36
C ILE A 7 16.85 -12.95 11.87
N GLY A 8 17.20 -14.00 11.11
CA GLY A 8 16.87 -14.09 9.69
C GLY A 8 15.35 -14.09 9.43
N LEU A 9 14.58 -14.86 10.20
CA LEU A 9 13.13 -14.94 10.05
C LEU A 9 12.44 -13.61 10.38
N TYR A 10 12.68 -13.07 11.57
CA TYR A 10 12.06 -11.83 12.03
C TYR A 10 12.55 -10.62 11.22
N GLY A 11 13.86 -10.55 10.99
CA GLY A 11 14.46 -9.51 10.15
C GLY A 11 13.90 -9.53 8.73
N GLY A 12 13.75 -10.71 8.13
CA GLY A 12 13.15 -10.88 6.81
C GLY A 12 11.69 -10.43 6.75
N ILE A 13 10.86 -10.81 7.72
CA ILE A 13 9.45 -10.40 7.79
C ILE A 13 9.32 -8.87 7.93
N HIS A 14 10.08 -8.26 8.84
CA HIS A 14 10.01 -6.81 9.05
C HIS A 14 10.62 -6.02 7.88
N ALA A 15 11.65 -6.54 7.22
CA ALA A 15 12.16 -5.96 5.98
C ALA A 15 11.11 -6.03 4.86
N LEU A 16 10.38 -7.13 4.74
CA LEU A 16 9.29 -7.26 3.77
C LEU A 16 8.14 -6.28 4.06
N GLN A 17 7.72 -6.17 5.33
CA GLN A 17 6.73 -5.17 5.77
C GLN A 17 7.19 -3.76 5.39
N LEU A 18 8.43 -3.40 5.72
CA LEU A 18 8.99 -2.08 5.42
C LEU A 18 9.05 -1.80 3.91
N LEU A 19 9.62 -2.71 3.13
CA LEU A 19 9.74 -2.55 1.68
C LEU A 19 8.38 -2.47 1.00
N SER A 20 7.43 -3.30 1.43
CA SER A 20 6.08 -3.26 0.88
C SER A 20 5.37 -1.94 1.20
N ALA A 21 5.48 -1.43 2.43
CA ALA A 21 4.93 -0.13 2.81
C ALA A 21 5.57 1.03 2.01
N ILE A 22 6.89 0.98 1.78
CA ILE A 22 7.60 1.98 0.96
C ILE A 22 7.12 1.95 -0.49
N VAL A 23 7.00 0.76 -1.09
CA VAL A 23 6.54 0.63 -2.49
C VAL A 23 5.10 1.10 -2.64
N VAL A 24 4.22 0.79 -1.68
CA VAL A 24 2.84 1.29 -1.69
C VAL A 24 2.82 2.82 -1.54
N LEU A 25 3.56 3.37 -0.57
CA LEU A 25 3.61 4.81 -0.33
C LEU A 25 4.18 5.56 -1.55
N ALA A 26 5.35 5.18 -2.04
CA ALA A 26 6.01 5.83 -3.17
C ALA A 26 5.24 5.62 -4.48
N GLY A 27 4.76 4.39 -4.71
CA GLY A 27 3.97 4.03 -5.88
C GLY A 27 2.66 4.81 -5.96
N ILE A 28 1.93 4.93 -4.84
CA ILE A 28 0.67 5.69 -4.81
C ILE A 28 0.94 7.21 -4.76
N ALA A 29 1.91 7.68 -3.98
CA ALA A 29 2.17 9.11 -3.85
C ALA A 29 2.64 9.75 -5.15
N ASP A 30 3.56 9.11 -5.86
CA ASP A 30 4.07 9.65 -7.12
C ASP A 30 3.17 9.27 -8.30
N GLN A 31 2.75 8.02 -8.43
CA GLN A 31 2.08 7.58 -9.66
C GLN A 31 0.58 7.77 -9.66
N ALA A 32 -0.06 7.82 -8.50
CA ALA A 32 -1.49 8.04 -8.45
C ALA A 32 -1.86 9.52 -8.45
N ARG A 33 -0.92 10.48 -8.29
CA ARG A 33 -1.23 11.91 -8.31
C ARG A 33 -0.88 12.53 -9.67
N TYR A 34 -1.80 13.30 -10.24
CA TYR A 34 -1.61 14.02 -11.49
C TYR A 34 -1.85 15.54 -11.32
N GLY A 35 -1.02 16.33 -12.00
CA GLY A 35 -1.12 17.79 -12.06
C GLY A 35 -0.78 18.54 -10.76
N PRO A 36 -0.71 19.88 -10.80
CA PRO A 36 -0.43 20.72 -9.63
C PRO A 36 -1.50 20.58 -8.53
N SER A 37 -2.72 20.18 -8.90
CA SER A 37 -3.81 19.88 -7.96
C SER A 37 -3.73 18.48 -7.33
N SER A 38 -2.73 17.66 -7.67
CA SER A 38 -2.51 16.32 -7.10
C SER A 38 -3.75 15.41 -7.18
N ILE A 39 -4.42 15.38 -8.33
CA ILE A 39 -5.66 14.62 -8.55
C ILE A 39 -5.34 13.13 -8.51
N CYS A 40 -6.10 12.34 -7.74
CA CYS A 40 -5.81 10.92 -7.62
C CYS A 40 -6.41 10.06 -8.74
N ILE A 41 -5.57 9.60 -9.67
CA ILE A 41 -5.99 8.81 -10.84
C ILE A 41 -6.34 7.36 -10.50
N LEU A 42 -6.06 6.88 -9.28
CA LEU A 42 -6.49 5.56 -8.80
C LEU A 42 -7.99 5.48 -8.49
N TYR A 43 -8.72 6.60 -8.40
CA TYR A 43 -10.14 6.60 -7.99
C TYR A 43 -10.98 7.49 -8.88
N ILE A 44 -11.02 7.15 -10.17
CA ILE A 44 -11.93 7.79 -11.10
C ILE A 44 -13.29 7.10 -10.99
N GLN A 45 -14.27 7.87 -10.53
CA GLN A 45 -15.60 7.36 -10.20
C GLN A 45 -16.56 7.46 -11.37
N ASP A 46 -16.38 8.47 -12.22
CA ASP A 46 -17.31 8.78 -13.30
C ASP A 46 -16.58 9.45 -14.47
N TYR A 47 -17.12 9.28 -15.67
CA TYR A 47 -16.72 10.01 -16.86
C TYR A 47 -17.94 10.62 -17.54
N LYS A 48 -17.81 11.85 -18.02
CA LYS A 48 -18.82 12.50 -18.83
C LYS A 48 -18.16 13.07 -20.08
N GLN A 49 -18.83 12.93 -21.22
CA GLN A 49 -18.42 13.66 -22.41
C GLN A 49 -18.66 15.15 -22.16
N ASP A 50 -17.69 15.98 -22.51
CA ASP A 50 -17.87 17.43 -22.46
C ASP A 50 -18.96 17.83 -23.47
N SER A 51 -20.03 18.43 -22.96
CA SER A 51 -21.15 18.88 -23.77
C SER A 51 -20.79 20.04 -24.69
N GLN A 52 -19.74 20.80 -24.36
CA GLN A 52 -19.26 21.92 -25.17
C GLN A 52 -18.21 21.51 -26.21
N ASN A 53 -17.50 20.41 -25.97
CA ASN A 53 -16.44 19.92 -26.86
C ASN A 53 -16.63 18.42 -27.14
N PRO A 54 -17.49 18.06 -28.11
CA PRO A 54 -17.72 16.67 -28.47
C PRO A 54 -16.41 16.01 -28.95
N GLY A 55 -15.92 15.06 -28.16
CA GLY A 55 -14.62 14.39 -28.36
C GLY A 55 -13.72 14.45 -27.13
N TYR A 56 -14.03 15.33 -26.17
CA TYR A 56 -13.35 15.42 -24.88
C TYR A 56 -14.15 14.72 -23.78
N TYR A 57 -13.44 14.01 -22.90
CA TYR A 57 -14.03 13.31 -21.76
C TYR A 57 -13.49 13.91 -20.46
N LEU A 58 -14.41 14.29 -19.58
CA LEU A 58 -14.12 14.79 -18.25
C LEU A 58 -14.27 13.64 -17.25
N PHE A 59 -13.24 13.43 -16.44
CA PHE A 59 -13.21 12.36 -15.44
C PHE A 59 -13.30 12.97 -14.04
N ASN A 60 -14.19 12.42 -13.20
CA ASN A 60 -14.30 12.81 -11.81
C ASN A 60 -13.46 11.87 -10.94
N ALA A 61 -12.55 12.44 -10.14
CA ALA A 61 -11.59 11.68 -9.34
C ALA A 61 -11.69 12.02 -7.85
N ASN A 62 -11.65 11.00 -6.99
CA ASN A 62 -11.72 11.17 -5.54
C ASN A 62 -10.32 11.18 -4.89
N SER A 63 -9.86 12.36 -4.46
CA SER A 63 -8.53 12.54 -3.84
C SER A 63 -8.41 11.99 -2.40
N SER A 64 -9.52 11.88 -1.67
CA SER A 64 -9.51 11.51 -0.24
C SER A 64 -9.03 10.07 0.01
N ALA A 65 -9.40 9.15 -0.89
CA ALA A 65 -9.02 7.74 -0.79
C ALA A 65 -7.49 7.53 -0.90
N CYS A 66 -6.82 8.27 -1.78
CA CYS A 66 -5.37 8.16 -1.93
C CYS A 66 -4.60 8.72 -0.74
N SER A 67 -5.04 9.85 -0.21
CA SER A 67 -4.47 10.41 1.02
C SER A 67 -4.65 9.46 2.21
N GLY A 68 -5.78 8.75 2.27
CA GLY A 68 -6.01 7.67 3.23
C GLY A 68 -4.98 6.55 3.10
N ILE A 69 -4.78 6.00 1.89
CA ILE A 69 -3.82 4.90 1.69
C ILE A 69 -2.38 5.35 1.96
N MET A 70 -1.99 6.56 1.52
CA MET A 70 -0.66 7.10 1.84
C MET A 70 -0.44 7.25 3.34
N GLY A 71 -1.43 7.79 4.06
CA GLY A 71 -1.35 7.95 5.52
C GLY A 71 -1.22 6.60 6.23
N LEU A 72 -2.05 5.62 5.85
CA LEU A 72 -2.00 4.28 6.40
C LEU A 72 -0.69 3.55 6.05
N SER A 73 -0.14 3.74 4.85
CA SER A 73 1.15 3.16 4.45
C SER A 73 2.31 3.75 5.25
N ALA A 74 2.29 5.06 5.50
CA ALA A 74 3.30 5.72 6.35
C ALA A 74 3.21 5.24 7.82
N ALA A 75 2.00 5.04 8.34
CA ALA A 75 1.80 4.47 9.67
C ALA A 75 2.32 3.03 9.75
N SER A 76 2.02 2.20 8.75
CA SER A 76 2.52 0.82 8.65
C SER A 76 4.04 0.76 8.61
N MET A 77 4.67 1.68 7.86
CA MET A 77 6.12 1.83 7.80
C MET A 77 6.74 2.13 9.16
N LEU A 78 6.18 3.09 9.90
CA LEU A 78 6.62 3.42 11.27
C LEU A 78 6.46 2.23 12.21
N LEU A 79 5.34 1.52 12.11
CA LEU A 79 5.07 0.36 12.96
C LEU A 79 6.03 -0.79 12.67
N ALA A 80 6.33 -1.07 11.40
CA ALA A 80 7.32 -2.07 11.00
C ALA A 80 8.72 -1.76 11.57
N LEU A 81 9.11 -0.48 11.60
CA LEU A 81 10.38 -0.05 12.20
C LEU A 81 10.39 -0.25 13.72
N ILE A 82 9.35 0.20 14.42
CA ILE A 82 9.26 0.11 15.89
C ILE A 82 9.24 -1.35 16.34
N ILE A 83 8.34 -2.15 15.76
CA ILE A 83 8.20 -3.57 16.12
C ILE A 83 9.43 -4.36 15.68
N GLY A 84 9.97 -4.09 14.48
CA GLY A 84 11.17 -4.74 14.00
C GLY A 84 12.38 -4.49 14.89
N ALA A 85 12.62 -3.24 15.29
CA ALA A 85 13.69 -2.89 16.21
C ALA A 85 13.50 -3.54 17.59
N ALA A 86 12.28 -3.54 18.12
CA ALA A 86 11.96 -4.18 19.39
C ALA A 86 12.21 -5.70 19.33
N SER A 87 11.71 -6.37 18.29
CA SER A 87 11.91 -7.81 18.08
C SER A 87 13.40 -8.16 17.97
N LEU A 88 14.16 -7.41 17.17
CA LEU A 88 15.61 -7.60 17.03
C LEU A 88 16.36 -7.39 18.35
N TYR A 89 16.03 -6.35 19.11
CA TYR A 89 16.64 -6.06 20.40
C TYR A 89 16.56 -7.25 21.36
N TYR A 90 15.36 -7.80 21.56
CA TYR A 90 15.16 -8.94 22.47
C TYR A 90 15.84 -10.22 21.98
N ILE A 91 15.89 -10.45 20.66
CA ILE A 91 16.58 -11.61 20.09
C ILE A 91 18.10 -11.50 20.26
N ILE A 92 18.68 -10.33 19.99
CA ILE A 92 20.13 -10.10 20.09
C ILE A 92 20.61 -10.21 21.54
N ARG A 93 19.86 -9.63 22.49
CA ARG A 93 20.18 -9.71 23.91
C ARG A 93 19.86 -11.05 24.56
N ALA A 94 19.21 -11.96 23.82
CA ALA A 94 18.70 -13.23 24.35
C ALA A 94 17.83 -13.05 25.62
N GLU A 95 17.12 -11.92 25.72
CA GLU A 95 16.24 -11.60 26.84
C GLU A 95 14.88 -12.28 26.63
N PHE A 96 14.33 -12.88 27.70
CA PHE A 96 12.97 -13.43 27.66
C PHE A 96 11.96 -12.27 27.58
N ARG A 97 11.15 -12.27 26.53
CA ARG A 97 10.02 -11.34 26.41
C ARG A 97 8.96 -11.75 27.43
N ALA A 98 8.46 -10.79 28.21
CA ALA A 98 7.34 -11.04 29.11
C ALA A 98 6.11 -11.49 28.30
N VAL A 99 5.34 -12.45 28.81
CA VAL A 99 4.15 -13.02 28.14
C VAL A 99 3.18 -11.91 27.69
N ARG A 100 3.00 -10.87 28.51
CA ARG A 100 2.16 -9.70 28.20
C ARG A 100 2.67 -8.89 27.00
N LEU A 101 3.99 -8.82 26.80
CA LEU A 101 4.60 -8.12 25.68
C LEU A 101 4.35 -8.89 24.37
N ILE A 102 4.53 -10.21 24.38
CA ILE A 102 4.27 -11.08 23.22
C ILE A 102 2.79 -10.99 22.81
N PHE A 103 1.89 -11.03 23.79
CA PHE A 103 0.45 -10.84 23.55
C PHE A 103 0.15 -9.46 22.94
N GLY A 104 0.73 -8.39 23.47
CA GLY A 104 0.58 -7.04 22.92
C GLY A 104 1.07 -6.92 21.47
N MET A 105 2.22 -7.51 21.16
CA MET A 105 2.75 -7.57 19.79
C MET A 105 1.82 -8.36 18.85
N ALA A 106 1.24 -9.47 19.31
CA ALA A 106 0.27 -10.24 18.55
C ALA A 106 -1.00 -9.43 18.23
N VAL A 107 -1.57 -8.74 19.23
CA VAL A 107 -2.78 -7.91 19.04
C VAL A 107 -2.52 -6.79 18.04
N ILE A 108 -1.39 -6.08 18.17
CA ILE A 108 -1.03 -5.00 17.24
C ILE A 108 -0.87 -5.55 15.81
N ALA A 109 -0.20 -6.69 15.64
CA ALA A 109 -0.02 -7.33 14.35
C ALA A 109 -1.36 -7.76 13.69
N ILE A 110 -2.32 -8.25 14.49
CA ILE A 110 -3.67 -8.60 14.00
C ILE A 110 -4.41 -7.35 13.50
N VAL A 111 -4.37 -6.26 14.28
CA VAL A 111 -5.00 -4.99 13.89
C VAL A 111 -4.36 -4.45 12.61
N GLU A 112 -3.04 -4.49 12.51
CA GLU A 112 -2.31 -4.02 11.33
C GLU A 112 -2.58 -4.88 10.09
N THR A 113 -2.76 -6.18 10.27
CA THR A 113 -3.21 -7.08 9.20
C THR A 113 -4.56 -6.64 8.64
N LEU A 114 -5.52 -6.29 9.49
CA LEU A 114 -6.84 -5.84 9.07
C LEU A 114 -6.75 -4.48 8.34
N ILE A 115 -5.96 -3.55 8.84
CA ILE A 115 -5.72 -2.25 8.19
C ILE A 115 -5.09 -2.44 6.81
N SER A 116 -4.06 -3.28 6.72
CA SER A 116 -3.37 -3.60 5.47
C SER A 116 -4.27 -4.30 4.46
N PHE A 117 -5.16 -5.17 4.93
CA PHE A 117 -6.19 -5.81 4.11
C PHE A 117 -7.15 -4.78 3.51
N LEU A 118 -7.65 -3.85 4.32
CA LEU A 118 -8.53 -2.77 3.85
C LEU A 118 -7.83 -1.89 2.81
N MET A 119 -6.56 -1.52 3.05
CA MET A 119 -5.77 -0.78 2.06
C MET A 119 -5.68 -1.52 0.74
N ALA A 120 -5.39 -2.83 0.77
CA ALA A 120 -5.22 -3.64 -0.42
C ALA A 120 -6.52 -3.78 -1.22
N ILE A 121 -7.65 -3.98 -0.53
CA ILE A 121 -8.98 -3.99 -1.16
C ILE A 121 -9.27 -2.65 -1.82
N VAL A 122 -9.11 -1.55 -1.08
CA VAL A 122 -9.46 -0.21 -1.57
C VAL A 122 -8.62 0.14 -2.79
N ALA A 123 -7.31 -0.14 -2.77
CA ALA A 123 -6.41 0.04 -3.91
C ALA A 123 -6.82 -0.82 -5.13
N THR A 124 -7.19 -2.08 -4.90
CA THR A 124 -7.65 -3.01 -5.95
C THR A 124 -8.97 -2.56 -6.57
N ILE A 125 -9.94 -2.13 -5.76
CA ILE A 125 -11.22 -1.62 -6.24
C ILE A 125 -11.01 -0.33 -7.01
N GLY A 126 -10.17 0.58 -6.51
CA GLY A 126 -9.85 1.84 -7.15
C GLY A 126 -9.32 1.66 -8.57
N ILE A 127 -8.27 0.84 -8.73
CA ILE A 127 -7.68 0.62 -10.06
C ILE A 127 -8.66 -0.04 -11.03
N ASN A 128 -9.42 -1.04 -10.57
CA ASN A 128 -10.39 -1.73 -11.41
C ASN A 128 -11.53 -0.80 -11.86
N THR A 129 -12.02 0.03 -10.94
CA THR A 129 -13.08 1.01 -11.22
C THR A 129 -12.58 2.02 -12.24
N THR A 130 -11.41 2.61 -11.99
CA THR A 130 -10.76 3.57 -12.88
C THR A 130 -10.56 3.00 -14.29
N CYS A 131 -9.96 1.82 -14.40
CA CYS A 131 -9.78 1.18 -15.71
C CYS A 131 -11.10 0.83 -16.39
N GLY A 132 -12.13 0.46 -15.63
CA GLY A 132 -13.49 0.23 -16.14
C GLY A 132 -14.12 1.49 -16.74
N GLN A 133 -13.96 2.64 -16.06
CA GLN A 133 -14.44 3.93 -16.58
C GLN A 133 -13.73 4.32 -17.87
N PHE A 134 -12.41 4.10 -17.98
CA PHE A 134 -11.68 4.33 -19.23
C PHE A 134 -12.14 3.43 -20.37
N ALA A 135 -12.34 2.15 -20.08
CA ALA A 135 -12.84 1.20 -21.08
C ALA A 135 -14.25 1.58 -21.56
N GLY A 136 -15.12 2.06 -20.66
CA GLY A 136 -16.44 2.59 -21.02
C GLY A 136 -16.37 3.81 -21.96
N ALA A 137 -15.36 4.65 -21.78
CA ALA A 137 -15.05 5.76 -22.68
C ALA A 137 -14.27 5.35 -23.95
N GLY A 138 -13.97 4.06 -24.16
CA GLY A 138 -13.26 3.56 -25.34
C GLY A 138 -11.74 3.66 -25.29
N PHE A 139 -11.15 3.95 -24.12
CA PHE A 139 -9.70 4.08 -23.95
C PHE A 139 -9.08 2.86 -23.25
N SER A 140 -7.84 2.52 -23.65
CA SER A 140 -7.03 1.55 -22.90
C SER A 140 -6.48 2.20 -21.64
N CYS A 141 -6.65 1.52 -20.49
CA CYS A 141 -6.16 2.01 -19.20
C CYS A 141 -4.65 2.29 -19.24
N SER A 142 -3.85 1.40 -19.84
CA SER A 142 -2.40 1.61 -19.97
C SER A 142 -2.05 2.88 -20.76
N THR A 143 -2.80 3.16 -21.82
CA THR A 143 -2.55 4.31 -22.70
C THR A 143 -2.83 5.63 -21.98
N ILE A 144 -3.86 5.69 -21.14
CA ILE A 144 -4.20 6.89 -20.35
C ILE A 144 -3.15 7.15 -19.26
N PHE A 145 -2.72 6.11 -18.54
CA PHE A 145 -1.66 6.26 -17.54
C PHE A 145 -0.33 6.72 -18.17
N SER A 146 0.05 6.18 -19.34
CA SER A 146 1.29 6.56 -20.03
C SER A 146 1.21 7.90 -20.76
N GLY A 147 0.04 8.24 -21.31
CA GLY A 147 -0.17 9.44 -22.13
C GLY A 147 -0.45 10.70 -21.32
N GLY A 148 -0.78 10.56 -20.04
CA GLY A 148 -1.19 11.68 -19.18
C GLY A 148 -2.66 12.06 -19.43
N PHE A 149 -3.30 12.57 -18.39
CA PHE A 149 -4.62 13.18 -18.53
C PHE A 149 -4.50 14.44 -19.37
N PHE A 150 -5.31 14.52 -20.43
CA PHE A 150 -5.37 15.63 -21.37
C PHE A 150 -5.35 16.99 -20.65
N GLU A 151 -4.19 17.62 -20.63
CA GLU A 151 -4.07 19.05 -20.38
C GLU A 151 -3.15 19.61 -21.44
N GLN A 152 -3.71 20.49 -22.26
CA GLN A 152 -3.09 21.08 -23.44
C GLN A 152 -1.99 22.10 -23.11
N GLU A 153 -1.58 22.26 -21.84
CA GLU A 153 -0.80 23.44 -21.41
C GLU A 153 0.37 23.21 -20.45
N THR A 154 0.74 21.98 -20.05
CA THR A 154 1.90 21.80 -19.16
C THR A 154 3.00 20.93 -19.78
N SER A 155 4.16 21.55 -20.00
CA SER A 155 5.38 20.99 -20.62
C SER A 155 6.11 19.92 -19.79
N LEU A 156 5.47 19.38 -18.75
CA LEU A 156 6.02 18.39 -17.83
C LEU A 156 5.03 17.25 -17.60
N THR A 157 4.59 16.61 -18.68
CA THR A 157 3.89 15.32 -18.59
C THR A 157 4.91 14.24 -18.22
N TYR A 158 5.18 14.08 -16.93
CA TYR A 158 5.97 12.95 -16.45
C TYR A 158 5.18 11.66 -16.72
N PRO A 159 5.68 10.74 -17.57
CA PRO A 159 4.93 9.55 -17.94
C PRO A 159 4.69 8.69 -16.69
N LYS A 160 3.42 8.40 -16.40
CA LYS A 160 3.05 7.47 -15.33
C LYS A 160 2.94 6.07 -15.90
N THR A 161 3.23 5.04 -15.12
CA THR A 161 3.14 3.65 -15.59
C THR A 161 2.10 2.87 -14.80
N LEU A 162 1.19 2.23 -15.53
CA LEU A 162 0.23 1.28 -14.95
C LEU A 162 0.97 0.13 -14.24
N GLY A 163 2.17 -0.22 -14.71
CA GLY A 163 3.05 -1.21 -14.08
C GLY A 163 3.41 -0.85 -12.64
N THR A 164 3.83 0.40 -12.37
CA THR A 164 4.17 0.83 -11.01
C THR A 164 2.95 0.81 -10.08
N ILE A 165 1.77 1.13 -10.60
CA ILE A 165 0.53 1.13 -9.81
C ILE A 165 0.06 -0.29 -9.53
N ASN A 166 0.11 -1.18 -10.52
CA ASN A 166 -0.14 -2.61 -10.32
C ASN A 166 0.83 -3.21 -9.31
N ALA A 167 2.11 -2.81 -9.36
CA ALA A 167 3.08 -3.20 -8.36
C ALA A 167 2.67 -2.68 -6.97
N ALA A 168 2.31 -1.41 -6.82
CA ALA A 168 1.84 -0.86 -5.55
C ALA A 168 0.62 -1.63 -4.99
N VAL A 169 -0.36 -1.97 -5.84
CA VAL A 169 -1.50 -2.81 -5.44
C VAL A 169 -1.03 -4.20 -5.00
N ALA A 170 -0.15 -4.86 -5.75
CA ALA A 170 0.40 -6.16 -5.35
C ALA A 170 1.17 -6.08 -4.01
N PHE A 171 1.98 -5.04 -3.82
CA PHE A 171 2.72 -4.82 -2.58
C PHE A 171 1.81 -4.50 -1.38
N SER A 172 0.63 -3.91 -1.59
CA SER A 172 -0.35 -3.75 -0.50
C SER A 172 -0.89 -5.10 0.01
N TRP A 173 -1.09 -6.07 -0.89
CA TRP A 173 -1.44 -7.45 -0.52
C TRP A 173 -0.28 -8.17 0.16
N ILE A 174 0.96 -8.00 -0.32
CA ILE A 174 2.16 -8.55 0.32
C ILE A 174 2.32 -7.99 1.73
N CYS A 175 2.08 -6.69 1.93
CA CYS A 175 2.10 -6.06 3.24
C CYS A 175 1.10 -6.76 4.19
N CYS A 176 -0.15 -6.92 3.76
CA CYS A 176 -1.18 -7.64 4.50
C CYS A 176 -0.74 -9.07 4.89
N LEU A 177 -0.22 -9.84 3.93
CA LEU A 177 0.22 -11.22 4.18
C LEU A 177 1.42 -11.28 5.14
N SER A 178 2.34 -10.32 5.03
CA SER A 178 3.51 -10.25 5.91
C SER A 178 3.14 -9.91 7.35
N TRP A 179 2.16 -9.03 7.57
CA TRP A 179 1.59 -8.76 8.89
C TRP A 179 0.81 -9.95 9.44
N ALA A 180 0.03 -10.65 8.60
CA ALA A 180 -0.69 -11.85 9.00
C ALA A 180 0.28 -12.96 9.45
N ALA A 181 1.37 -13.17 8.71
CA ALA A 181 2.41 -14.13 9.06
C ALA A 181 3.07 -13.77 10.41
N TYR A 182 3.40 -12.49 10.62
CA TYR A 182 3.95 -12.02 11.89
C TYR A 182 2.97 -12.22 13.06
N ALA A 183 1.68 -11.90 12.86
CA ALA A 183 0.64 -12.11 13.85
C ALA A 183 0.53 -13.59 14.25
N ALA A 184 0.53 -14.50 13.27
CA ALA A 184 0.49 -15.94 13.52
C ALA A 184 1.71 -16.40 14.34
N LEU A 185 2.91 -15.92 14.03
CA LEU A 185 4.13 -16.24 14.78
C LEU A 185 4.05 -15.77 16.24
N GLU A 186 3.60 -14.53 16.48
CA GLU A 186 3.50 -14.00 17.84
C GLU A 186 2.40 -14.70 18.65
N VAL A 187 1.27 -15.08 18.02
CA VAL A 187 0.24 -15.91 18.68
C VAL A 187 0.79 -17.29 19.06
N LEU A 188 1.56 -17.94 18.18
CA LEU A 188 2.18 -19.22 18.48
C LEU A 188 3.21 -19.10 19.62
N ASN A 189 4.02 -18.04 19.61
CA ASN A 189 4.96 -17.79 20.68
C ASN A 189 4.27 -17.53 22.02
N TRP A 190 3.19 -16.75 22.01
CA TRP A 190 2.40 -16.50 23.22
C TRP A 190 1.85 -17.81 23.77
N ARG A 191 1.22 -18.64 22.94
CA ARG A 191 0.70 -19.95 23.34
C ARG A 191 1.76 -20.89 23.93
N ASN A 192 2.99 -20.84 23.41
CA ASN A 192 4.10 -21.67 23.90
C ASN A 192 4.80 -21.08 25.14
N SER A 193 4.46 -19.84 25.53
CA SER A 193 5.04 -19.15 26.68
C SER A 193 4.09 -19.12 27.89
N VAL A 194 2.88 -19.67 27.74
CA VAL A 194 1.88 -19.91 28.79
C VAL A 194 1.99 -21.37 29.22
#